data_AF-A0A8B7DWN7-F1
#
_entry.id   AF-A0A8B7DWN7-F1
#
_cell.length_a   1.000
_cell.length_b   1.000
_cell.length_c   1.000
_cell.angle_alpha   90.00
_cell.angle_beta   90.00
_cell.angle_gamma   90.00
#
_symmetry.space_group_name_H-M   'P 1'
#
loop_
_entity.id
_entity.type
_entity.pdbx_description
1 polymer ?
#
loop_
_entity_poly.entity_id
_entity_poly.type
_entity_poly.pdbx_seq_one_letter_code
_entity_poly.pdbx_strand_id
1 'polypeptide(L)'
;MPKQIRQLFSIILIFCEPENPLHLWNTYKAFMMEDFIHCSVPLLIAEQATLRQIEKNISQSGQTLADYNLPAIDDLLGFNLEKFDENVQKYIDEADRMRPLLNVNQLLVCNAILAALNEQPSLENQHSRLFFMDGPAGSGKTFTYNYLIAETISRGFKSATAAWTGIAATLLTNGSTLHGLIKLPVPILDNSTCNVTPNSKH
;
A
#
# COMPACT_ATOMS: atom_id res chain seq x y z
N MET A 1 -12.97 -5.50 12.84
CA MET A 1 -12.95 -6.48 13.94
C MET A 1 -11.55 -7.05 14.18
N PRO A 2 -10.72 -7.38 13.16
CA PRO A 2 -9.38 -7.97 13.41
C PRO A 2 -8.42 -7.09 14.22
N LYS A 3 -8.40 -5.76 13.99
CA LYS A 3 -7.60 -4.80 14.78
C LYS A 3 -7.93 -4.84 16.27
N GLN A 4 -9.22 -4.94 16.63
CA GLN A 4 -9.67 -5.04 18.02
C GLN A 4 -9.23 -6.38 18.66
N ILE A 5 -9.22 -7.47 17.89
CA ILE A 5 -8.73 -8.77 18.36
C ILE A 5 -7.22 -8.70 18.64
N ARG A 6 -6.44 -8.05 17.77
CA ARG A 6 -5.00 -7.83 17.99
C ARG A 6 -4.73 -6.98 19.24
N GLN A 7 -5.54 -5.95 19.48
CA GLN A 7 -5.46 -5.14 20.71
C GLN A 7 -5.79 -5.98 21.96
N LEU A 8 -6.87 -6.76 21.92
CA LEU A 8 -7.24 -7.65 23.02
C LEU A 8 -6.15 -8.68 23.30
N PHE A 9 -5.59 -9.30 22.26
CA PHE A 9 -4.47 -10.23 22.39
C PHE A 9 -3.26 -9.55 23.06
N SER A 10 -2.93 -8.32 22.67
CA SER A 10 -1.84 -7.55 23.28
C SER A 10 -2.12 -7.26 24.76
N ILE A 11 -3.35 -6.92 25.14
CA ILE A 11 -3.76 -6.73 26.54
C ILE A 11 -3.59 -8.04 27.34
N ILE A 12 -3.99 -9.18 26.77
CA ILE A 12 -3.82 -10.49 27.41
C ILE A 12 -2.34 -10.78 27.66
N LEU A 13 -1.48 -10.52 26.68
CA LEU A 13 -0.03 -10.69 26.84
C LEU A 13 0.53 -9.82 27.97
N ILE A 14 0.14 -8.54 28.04
CA ILE A 14 0.70 -7.59 28.99
C ILE A 14 0.19 -7.83 30.41
N PHE A 15 -1.11 -8.11 30.57
CA PHE A 15 -1.78 -8.05 31.89
C PHE A 15 -2.25 -9.40 32.44
N CYS A 16 -2.29 -10.45 31.61
CA CYS A 16 -2.84 -11.74 32.04
C CYS A 16 -1.81 -12.87 32.12
N GLU A 17 -0.55 -12.61 31.76
CA GLU A 17 0.57 -13.58 31.83
C GLU A 17 0.16 -15.01 31.41
N PRO A 18 -0.29 -15.20 30.15
CA PRO A 18 -0.81 -16.49 29.73
C PRO A 18 0.29 -17.57 29.80
N GLU A 19 -0.08 -18.74 30.31
CA GLU A 19 0.85 -19.89 30.49
C GLU A 19 1.54 -20.30 29.18
N ASN A 20 0.85 -20.15 28.04
CA ASN A 20 1.41 -20.43 26.72
C ASN A 20 0.97 -19.40 25.68
N PRO A 21 1.69 -18.27 25.56
CA PRO A 21 1.36 -17.22 24.60
C PRO A 21 1.44 -17.71 23.14
N LEU A 22 2.40 -18.60 22.84
CA LEU A 22 2.58 -19.16 21.50
C LEU A 22 1.41 -20.07 21.08
N HIS A 23 0.86 -20.85 22.01
CA HIS A 23 -0.34 -21.64 21.74
C HIS A 23 -1.55 -20.73 21.47
N LEU A 24 -1.72 -19.67 22.28
CA LEU A 24 -2.79 -18.70 22.09
C LEU A 24 -2.69 -18.00 20.72
N TRP A 25 -1.47 -17.60 20.34
CA TRP A 25 -1.18 -17.07 19.00
C TRP A 25 -1.59 -18.04 17.91
N ASN A 26 -1.12 -19.29 17.94
CA ASN A 26 -1.41 -20.27 16.89
C ASN A 26 -2.90 -20.59 16.76
N THR A 27 -3.65 -20.55 17.87
CA THR A 27 -5.10 -20.78 17.88
C THR A 27 -5.88 -19.64 17.23
N TYR A 28 -5.46 -18.38 17.45
CA TYR A 28 -6.25 -17.21 17.05
C TYR A 28 -5.65 -16.36 15.93
N LYS A 29 -4.44 -16.65 15.44
CA LYS A 29 -3.76 -15.84 14.41
C LYS A 29 -4.58 -15.66 13.14
N ALA A 30 -5.36 -16.66 12.73
CA ALA A 30 -6.25 -16.59 11.57
C ALA A 30 -7.29 -15.46 11.69
N PHE A 31 -7.89 -15.28 12.86
CA PHE A 31 -8.84 -14.18 13.12
C PHE A 31 -8.13 -12.84 13.26
N MET A 32 -6.91 -12.85 13.80
CA MET A 32 -6.11 -11.64 13.94
C MET A 32 -5.56 -11.13 12.62
N MET A 33 -5.41 -11.96 11.59
CA MET A 33 -4.88 -11.56 10.28
C MET A 33 -5.96 -11.45 9.19
N GLU A 34 -7.23 -11.61 9.56
CA GLU A 34 -8.35 -11.73 8.62
C GLU A 34 -8.49 -10.51 7.69
N ASP A 35 -8.29 -9.29 8.22
CA ASP A 35 -8.33 -8.05 7.44
C ASP A 35 -7.24 -7.99 6.37
N PHE A 36 -6.05 -8.50 6.67
CA PHE A 36 -4.98 -8.61 5.67
C PHE A 36 -5.31 -9.66 4.60
N ILE A 37 -5.92 -10.78 4.98
CA ILE A 37 -6.34 -11.83 4.04
C ILE A 37 -7.43 -11.30 3.09
N HIS A 38 -8.42 -10.56 3.60
CA HIS A 38 -9.46 -9.93 2.78
C HIS A 38 -8.88 -8.93 1.77
N CYS A 39 -7.74 -8.32 2.10
CA CYS A 39 -6.97 -7.46 1.19
C CYS A 39 -6.09 -8.24 0.19
N SER A 40 -6.30 -9.55 0.04
CA SER A 40 -5.52 -10.45 -0.83
C SER A 40 -4.00 -10.44 -0.55
N VAL A 41 -3.61 -10.12 0.68
CA VAL A 41 -2.21 -10.16 1.11
C VAL A 41 -1.81 -11.65 1.29
N PRO A 42 -0.65 -12.09 0.76
CA PRO A 42 -0.18 -13.45 0.97
C PRO A 42 -0.08 -13.81 2.46
N LEU A 43 -0.44 -15.05 2.82
CA LEU A 43 -0.55 -15.52 4.21
C LEU A 43 0.70 -15.21 5.06
N LEU A 44 1.88 -15.43 4.47
CA LEU A 44 3.16 -15.14 5.12
C LEU A 44 3.29 -13.65 5.50
N ILE A 45 2.89 -12.76 4.59
CA ILE A 45 2.96 -11.31 4.80
C ILE A 45 1.86 -10.87 5.79
N ALA A 46 0.67 -11.46 5.71
CA ALA A 46 -0.42 -11.20 6.65
C ALA A 46 -0.02 -11.58 8.10
N GLU A 47 0.66 -12.71 8.28
CA GLU A 47 1.16 -13.17 9.58
C GLU A 47 2.22 -12.21 10.13
N GLN A 48 3.18 -11.79 9.31
CA GLN A 48 4.23 -10.82 9.66
C GLN A 48 3.66 -9.43 10.00
N ALA A 49 2.68 -8.95 9.23
CA ALA A 49 1.98 -7.70 9.49
C ALA A 49 1.24 -7.71 10.84
N THR A 50 0.61 -8.84 11.15
CA THR A 50 -0.10 -9.07 12.41
C THR A 50 0.86 -9.04 13.59
N LEU A 51 1.99 -9.75 13.51
CA LEU A 51 3.03 -9.76 14.55
C LEU A 51 3.59 -8.36 14.81
N ARG A 52 3.84 -7.56 13.76
CA ARG A 52 4.34 -6.19 13.92
C ARG A 52 3.36 -5.27 14.64
N GLN A 53 2.06 -5.41 14.37
CA GLN A 53 1.06 -4.60 15.06
C GLN A 53 0.92 -5.00 16.53
N ILE A 54 1.08 -6.29 16.85
CA ILE A 54 1.15 -6.77 18.23
C ILE A 54 2.41 -6.22 18.91
N GLU A 55 3.58 -6.31 18.26
CA GLU A 55 4.84 -5.79 18.78
C GLU A 55 4.73 -4.30 19.14
N LYS A 56 4.12 -3.49 18.26
CA LYS A 56 3.89 -2.06 18.52
C LYS A 56 2.98 -1.80 19.74
N ASN A 57 2.00 -2.68 19.98
CA ASN A 57 1.12 -2.55 21.14
C ASN A 57 1.86 -2.90 22.45
N ILE A 58 2.62 -3.99 22.46
CA ILE A 58 3.36 -4.45 23.65
C ILE A 58 4.65 -3.64 23.89
N SER A 59 5.21 -2.99 22.88
CA SER A 59 6.37 -2.12 23.05
C SER A 59 6.05 -0.90 23.91
N GLN A 60 4.76 -0.52 24.04
CA GLN A 60 4.32 0.55 24.93
C GLN A 60 4.52 0.20 26.42
N SER A 61 4.54 -1.09 26.77
CA SER A 61 4.87 -1.59 28.11
C SER A 61 6.34 -2.02 28.25
N GLY A 62 7.18 -1.76 27.23
CA GLY A 62 8.60 -2.14 27.22
C GLY A 62 8.86 -3.62 26.95
N GLN A 63 7.86 -4.37 26.51
CA GLN A 63 7.95 -5.80 26.20
C GLN A 63 8.14 -6.02 24.69
N THR A 64 8.63 -7.20 24.34
CA THR A 64 8.97 -7.62 22.98
C THR A 64 8.31 -8.94 22.63
N LEU A 65 8.23 -9.29 21.35
CA LEU A 65 7.70 -10.59 20.91
C LEU A 65 8.50 -11.77 21.50
N ALA A 66 9.81 -11.57 21.72
CA ALA A 66 10.69 -12.57 22.30
C ALA A 66 10.30 -12.94 23.74
N ASP A 67 9.80 -11.98 24.52
CA ASP A 67 9.35 -12.21 25.91
C ASP A 67 8.19 -13.21 25.98
N TYR A 68 7.46 -13.38 24.88
CA TYR A 68 6.30 -14.27 24.76
C TYR A 68 6.57 -15.52 23.90
N ASN A 69 7.82 -15.77 23.50
CA ASN A 69 8.18 -16.84 22.56
C ASN A 69 7.40 -16.78 21.24
N LEU A 70 7.03 -15.58 20.79
CA LEU A 70 6.35 -15.39 19.51
C LEU A 70 7.35 -15.36 18.34
N PRO A 71 6.92 -15.68 17.11
CA PRO A 71 7.79 -15.64 15.95
C PRO A 71 8.41 -14.26 15.74
N ALA A 72 9.69 -14.23 15.39
CA ALA A 72 10.40 -12.99 15.06
C ALA A 72 9.90 -12.41 13.74
N ILE A 73 9.98 -11.08 13.64
CA ILE A 73 9.66 -10.36 12.41
C ILE A 73 10.85 -10.46 11.46
N ASP A 74 10.58 -10.83 10.20
CA ASP A 74 11.60 -10.88 9.16
C ASP A 74 11.68 -9.53 8.43
N ASP A 75 12.67 -8.72 8.81
CA ASP A 75 12.93 -7.40 8.21
C ASP A 75 13.39 -7.48 6.74
N LEU A 76 13.85 -8.65 6.26
CA LEU A 76 14.30 -8.83 4.87
C LEU A 76 13.13 -8.91 3.88
N LEU A 77 11.90 -9.09 4.36
CA LEU A 77 10.71 -9.09 3.49
C LEU A 77 10.40 -7.70 2.90
N GLY A 78 11.11 -6.63 3.28
CA GLY A 78 11.13 -5.34 2.56
C GLY A 78 9.80 -4.55 2.55
N PHE A 79 8.77 -5.06 3.22
CA PHE A 79 7.52 -4.37 3.46
C PHE A 79 7.70 -3.42 4.65
N ASN A 80 7.80 -2.12 4.37
CA ASN A 80 7.71 -1.08 5.40
C ASN A 80 6.27 -1.01 5.93
N LEU A 81 5.94 -1.94 6.83
CA LEU A 81 4.67 -2.06 7.53
C LEU A 81 4.38 -0.88 8.48
N GLU A 82 5.35 -0.03 8.76
CA GLU A 82 5.15 1.18 9.58
C GLU A 82 4.21 2.22 8.92
N LYS A 83 4.11 2.23 7.58
CA LYS A 83 3.14 3.09 6.87
C LYS A 83 1.74 2.50 6.79
N PHE A 84 1.57 1.24 7.22
CA PHE A 84 0.35 0.48 7.05
C PHE A 84 -0.73 0.85 8.08
N ASP A 85 -0.36 1.42 9.24
CA ASP A 85 -1.20 1.33 10.42
C ASP A 85 -2.20 2.49 10.62
N GLU A 86 -1.93 3.66 10.03
CA GLU A 86 -2.86 4.83 10.07
C GLU A 86 -3.31 5.31 8.68
N ASN A 87 -2.52 5.06 7.63
CA ASN A 87 -2.83 5.55 6.29
C ASN A 87 -3.62 4.55 5.43
N VAL A 88 -3.50 3.23 5.66
CA VAL A 88 -4.11 2.21 4.77
C VAL A 88 -5.63 2.18 4.87
N GLN A 89 -6.20 2.40 6.07
CA GLN A 89 -7.66 2.46 6.24
C GLN A 89 -8.29 3.54 5.35
N LYS A 90 -7.65 4.70 5.23
CA LYS A 90 -8.11 5.77 4.33
C LYS A 90 -8.18 5.30 2.86
N TYR A 91 -7.23 4.48 2.42
CA TYR A 91 -7.22 3.95 1.05
C TYR A 91 -8.22 2.82 0.86
N ILE A 92 -8.48 2.00 1.90
CA ILE A 92 -9.58 1.02 1.90
C ILE A 92 -10.91 1.76 1.71
N ASP A 93 -11.20 2.74 2.57
CA ASP A 93 -12.46 3.50 2.53
C ASP A 93 -12.64 4.21 1.18
N GLU A 94 -11.56 4.79 0.64
CA GLU A 94 -11.59 5.47 -0.66
C GLU A 94 -11.80 4.49 -1.82
N ALA A 95 -11.11 3.34 -1.81
CA ALA A 95 -11.29 2.32 -2.84
C ALA A 95 -12.72 1.77 -2.84
N ASP A 96 -13.28 1.47 -1.66
CA ASP A 96 -14.66 0.99 -1.50
C ASP A 96 -15.68 2.04 -1.96
N ARG A 97 -15.42 3.33 -1.68
CA ARG A 97 -16.26 4.44 -2.16
C ARG A 97 -16.23 4.59 -3.67
N MET A 98 -15.06 4.42 -4.29
CA MET A 98 -14.85 4.63 -5.72
C MET A 98 -15.29 3.43 -6.58
N ARG A 99 -15.12 2.21 -6.08
CA ARG A 99 -15.41 0.96 -6.80
C ARG A 99 -16.79 0.91 -7.46
N PRO A 100 -17.91 1.24 -6.77
CA PRO A 100 -19.24 1.19 -7.39
C PRO A 100 -19.47 2.29 -8.45
N LEU A 101 -18.62 3.31 -8.51
CA LEU A 101 -18.72 4.41 -9.48
C LEU A 101 -17.98 4.13 -10.79
N LEU A 102 -17.20 3.05 -10.85
CA LEU A 102 -16.51 2.64 -12.08
C LEU A 102 -17.53 2.13 -13.10
N ASN A 103 -17.39 2.58 -14.34
CA ASN A 103 -18.12 1.95 -15.43
C ASN A 103 -17.50 0.59 -15.79
N VAL A 104 -18.22 -0.19 -16.59
CA VAL A 104 -17.83 -1.56 -16.98
C VAL A 104 -16.42 -1.61 -17.58
N ASN A 105 -16.06 -0.68 -18.47
CA ASN A 105 -14.76 -0.67 -19.13
C ASN A 105 -13.62 -0.33 -18.17
N GLN A 106 -13.84 0.65 -17.28
CA GLN A 106 -12.87 1.00 -16.25
C GLN A 106 -12.65 -0.18 -15.28
N LEU A 107 -13.73 -0.85 -14.87
CA LEU A 107 -13.67 -2.03 -14.00
C LEU A 107 -12.90 -3.17 -14.66
N LEU A 108 -13.13 -3.43 -15.96
CA LEU A 108 -12.40 -4.45 -16.71
C LEU A 108 -10.89 -4.18 -16.72
N VAL A 109 -10.48 -2.94 -17.02
CA VAL A 109 -9.07 -2.56 -16.99
C VAL A 109 -8.48 -2.71 -15.59
N CYS A 110 -9.21 -2.29 -14.55
CA CYS A 110 -8.73 -2.42 -13.18
C CYS A 110 -8.54 -3.87 -12.77
N ASN A 111 -9.50 -4.75 -13.09
CA ASN A 111 -9.41 -6.17 -12.77
C ASN A 111 -8.22 -6.83 -13.49
N ALA A 112 -7.95 -6.48 -14.75
CA ALA A 112 -6.80 -7.00 -15.47
C ALA A 112 -5.46 -6.61 -14.81
N ILE A 113 -5.32 -5.35 -14.40
CA ILE A 113 -4.13 -4.86 -13.70
C ILE A 113 -3.97 -5.54 -12.34
N LEU A 114 -5.05 -5.63 -11.56
CA LEU A 114 -5.03 -6.25 -10.22
C LEU A 114 -4.73 -7.75 -10.30
N ALA A 115 -5.21 -8.46 -11.33
CA ALA A 115 -4.86 -9.85 -11.56
C ALA A 115 -3.36 -10.02 -11.84
N ALA A 116 -2.78 -9.16 -12.69
CA ALA A 116 -1.35 -9.18 -13.00
C ALA A 116 -0.45 -8.79 -11.79
N LEU A 117 -1.01 -8.06 -10.81
CA LEU A 117 -0.33 -7.75 -9.55
C LEU A 117 -0.30 -8.94 -8.58
N ASN A 118 -1.31 -9.82 -8.63
CA ASN A 118 -1.37 -11.01 -7.78
C ASN A 118 -0.38 -12.10 -8.21
N GLU A 119 0.13 -12.04 -9.45
CA GLU A 119 1.17 -12.95 -9.94
C GLU A 119 2.57 -12.48 -9.51
N GLN A 120 3.44 -13.44 -9.16
CA GLN A 120 4.82 -13.11 -8.83
C GLN A 120 5.59 -12.59 -10.06
N PRO A 121 6.39 -11.52 -9.92
CA PRO A 121 7.23 -11.02 -11.02
C PRO A 121 8.20 -12.09 -11.52
N SER A 122 8.24 -12.31 -12.83
CA SER A 122 9.21 -13.17 -13.52
C SER A 122 9.65 -12.54 -14.84
N LEU A 123 10.76 -13.03 -15.41
CA LEU A 123 11.20 -12.63 -16.75
C LEU A 123 10.17 -12.99 -17.82
N GLU A 124 9.42 -14.07 -17.62
CA GLU A 124 8.42 -14.57 -18.56
C GLU A 124 7.14 -13.72 -18.57
N ASN A 125 6.78 -13.11 -17.42
CA ASN A 125 5.57 -12.28 -17.29
C ASN A 125 5.83 -10.77 -17.27
N GLN A 126 7.06 -10.31 -17.57
CA GLN A 126 7.39 -8.89 -17.51
C GLN A 126 6.48 -8.04 -18.43
N HIS A 127 6.17 -8.53 -19.62
CA HIS A 127 5.34 -7.82 -20.59
C HIS A 127 3.84 -7.87 -20.26
N SER A 128 3.35 -8.93 -19.62
CA SER A 128 1.93 -9.04 -19.22
C SER A 128 1.57 -8.15 -18.02
N ARG A 129 2.56 -7.46 -17.45
CA ARG A 129 2.41 -6.55 -16.30
C ARG A 129 2.55 -5.07 -16.68
N LEU A 130 2.74 -4.77 -17.97
CA LEU A 130 2.77 -3.41 -18.50
C LEU A 130 1.44 -3.10 -19.20
N PHE A 131 0.76 -2.06 -18.73
CA PHE A 131 -0.55 -1.67 -19.24
C PHE A 131 -0.53 -0.24 -19.78
N PHE A 132 -1.25 -0.02 -20.87
CA PHE A 132 -1.55 1.30 -21.41
C PHE A 132 -3.06 1.48 -21.45
N MET A 133 -3.55 2.50 -20.74
CA MET A 133 -4.97 2.84 -20.73
C MET A 133 -5.19 4.06 -21.61
N ASP A 134 -5.94 3.87 -22.69
CA ASP A 134 -6.37 4.94 -23.58
C ASP A 134 -7.87 5.23 -23.44
N GLY A 135 -8.27 6.44 -23.78
CA GLY A 135 -9.66 6.83 -23.88
C GLY A 135 -9.80 8.31 -24.22
N PRO A 136 -10.97 8.72 -24.72
CA PRO A 136 -11.23 10.11 -25.08
C PRO A 136 -11.16 11.06 -23.87
N ALA A 137 -11.13 12.36 -24.14
CA ALA A 137 -11.28 13.37 -23.09
C ALA A 137 -12.60 13.15 -22.33
N GLY A 138 -12.56 13.31 -21.01
CA GLY A 138 -13.76 13.11 -20.16
C GLY A 138 -14.11 11.65 -19.86
N SER A 139 -13.36 10.64 -20.33
CA SER A 139 -13.64 9.23 -20.04
C SER A 139 -13.33 8.77 -18.61
N GLY A 140 -12.89 9.67 -17.73
CA GLY A 140 -12.58 9.37 -16.33
C GLY A 140 -11.25 8.65 -16.08
N LYS A 141 -10.28 8.68 -17.00
CA LYS A 141 -8.95 8.03 -16.81
C LYS A 141 -8.30 8.35 -15.47
N THR A 142 -8.28 9.64 -15.10
CA THR A 142 -7.74 10.08 -13.81
C THR A 142 -8.46 9.46 -12.62
N PHE A 143 -9.79 9.36 -12.69
CA PHE A 143 -10.59 8.68 -11.67
C PHE A 143 -10.20 7.20 -11.57
N THR A 144 -10.04 6.52 -12.70
CA THR A 144 -9.60 5.12 -12.75
C THR A 144 -8.18 4.94 -12.19
N TYR A 145 -7.25 5.85 -12.48
CA TYR A 145 -5.91 5.82 -11.87
C TYR A 145 -5.96 6.00 -10.36
N ASN A 146 -6.77 6.93 -9.85
CA ASN A 146 -6.91 7.15 -8.42
C ASN A 146 -7.53 5.95 -7.70
N TYR A 147 -8.50 5.28 -8.31
CA TYR A 147 -9.03 4.02 -7.79
C TYR A 147 -7.93 2.96 -7.74
N LEU A 148 -7.17 2.76 -8.82
CA LEU A 148 -6.07 1.80 -8.86
C LEU A 148 -5.02 2.09 -7.79
N ILE A 149 -4.68 3.36 -7.57
CA ILE A 149 -3.72 3.76 -6.53
C ILE A 149 -4.27 3.41 -5.15
N ALA A 150 -5.52 3.77 -4.86
CA ALA A 150 -6.15 3.46 -3.58
C ALA A 150 -6.26 1.95 -3.34
N GLU A 151 -6.74 1.20 -4.33
CA GLU A 151 -6.89 -0.26 -4.26
C GLU A 151 -5.54 -1.00 -4.16
N THR A 152 -4.50 -0.48 -4.80
CA THR A 152 -3.17 -1.10 -4.72
C THR A 152 -2.55 -0.86 -3.35
N ILE A 153 -2.70 0.35 -2.80
CA ILE A 153 -2.21 0.70 -1.45
C ILE A 153 -3.04 0.00 -0.36
N SER A 154 -4.36 -0.15 -0.54
CA SER A 154 -5.24 -0.86 0.40
C SER A 154 -4.81 -2.33 0.57
N ARG A 155 -4.33 -2.94 -0.53
CA ARG A 155 -3.74 -4.29 -0.58
C ARG A 155 -2.28 -4.36 -0.11
N GLY A 156 -1.70 -3.24 0.30
CA GLY A 156 -0.35 -3.20 0.84
C GLY A 156 0.80 -3.05 -0.12
N PHE A 157 0.51 -2.86 -1.40
CA PHE A 157 1.55 -2.60 -2.37
C PHE A 157 2.01 -1.14 -2.26
N LYS A 158 3.31 -0.92 -2.49
CA LYS A 158 3.86 0.42 -2.65
C LYS A 158 3.48 0.93 -4.04
N SER A 159 2.80 2.07 -4.10
CA SER A 159 2.50 2.75 -5.37
C SER A 159 3.43 3.94 -5.57
N ALA A 160 3.98 4.06 -6.79
CA ALA A 160 4.78 5.18 -7.21
C ALA A 160 4.04 5.89 -8.34
N THR A 161 3.53 7.10 -8.07
CA THR A 161 2.58 7.78 -8.95
C THR A 161 3.19 9.04 -9.52
N ALA A 162 3.28 9.12 -10.84
CA ALA A 162 3.88 10.25 -11.52
C ALA A 162 3.07 10.71 -12.74
N ALA A 163 3.20 12.00 -13.05
CA ALA A 163 2.74 12.60 -14.29
C ALA A 163 3.79 13.54 -14.87
N TRP A 164 3.68 13.86 -16.17
CA TRP A 164 4.65 14.73 -16.85
C TRP A 164 4.62 16.18 -16.36
N THR A 165 3.43 16.72 -16.07
CA THR A 165 3.25 18.10 -15.61
C THR A 165 2.83 18.14 -14.14
N GLY A 166 3.12 19.25 -13.45
CA GLY A 166 2.72 19.45 -12.06
C GLY A 166 1.20 19.43 -11.87
N ILE A 167 0.45 20.05 -12.78
CA ILE A 167 -1.01 20.06 -12.74
C ILE A 167 -1.57 18.63 -12.88
N ALA A 168 -1.07 17.84 -13.82
CA ALA A 168 -1.50 16.45 -13.95
C ALA A 168 -1.13 15.61 -12.70
N ALA A 169 0.03 15.87 -12.10
CA ALA A 169 0.44 15.20 -10.87
C ALA A 169 -0.50 15.51 -9.70
N THR A 170 -0.96 16.76 -9.54
CA THR A 170 -1.90 17.13 -8.46
C THR A 170 -3.26 16.44 -8.54
N LEU A 171 -3.65 15.95 -9.71
CA LEU A 171 -4.89 15.20 -9.89
C LEU A 171 -4.77 13.73 -9.48
N LEU A 172 -3.55 13.24 -9.27
CA LEU A 172 -3.28 11.87 -8.85
C LEU A 172 -3.03 11.82 -7.34
N THR A 173 -3.59 10.81 -6.67
CA THR A 173 -3.35 10.56 -5.25
C THR A 173 -1.86 10.28 -5.03
N ASN A 174 -1.22 11.04 -4.13
CA ASN A 174 0.24 11.05 -3.93
C ASN A 174 1.05 11.28 -5.21
N GLY A 175 0.47 11.96 -6.19
CA GLY A 175 1.10 12.24 -7.46
C GLY A 175 2.29 13.20 -7.31
N SER A 176 3.34 12.92 -8.06
CA SER A 176 4.49 13.79 -8.20
C SER A 176 4.81 13.99 -9.69
N THR A 177 5.62 14.99 -10.02
CA THR A 177 6.11 15.08 -11.40
C THR A 177 7.07 13.92 -11.66
N LEU A 178 7.09 13.39 -12.89
CA LEU A 178 8.02 12.34 -13.28
C LEU A 178 9.46 12.74 -12.94
N HIS A 179 9.84 13.98 -13.26
CA HIS A 179 11.14 14.55 -12.91
C HIS A 179 11.41 14.52 -11.39
N GLY A 180 10.41 14.82 -10.55
CA GLY A 180 10.55 14.76 -9.10
C GLY A 180 10.68 13.33 -8.57
N LEU A 181 9.91 12.38 -9.11
CA LEU A 181 9.88 11.01 -8.64
C LEU A 181 11.13 10.22 -9.01
N ILE A 182 11.50 10.24 -10.30
CA ILE A 182 12.59 9.42 -10.84
C ILE A 182 13.89 10.21 -10.99
N LYS A 183 13.92 11.49 -10.58
CA LYS A 183 15.08 12.39 -10.65
C LYS A 183 15.71 12.38 -12.05
N LEU A 184 14.87 12.44 -13.08
CA LEU A 184 15.35 12.47 -14.46
C LEU A 184 16.30 13.66 -14.64
N PRO A 185 17.54 13.43 -15.12
CA PRO A 185 18.43 14.52 -15.43
C PRO A 185 17.85 15.31 -16.59
N VAL A 186 17.69 16.63 -16.38
CA VAL A 186 17.39 17.55 -17.48
C VAL A 186 18.75 17.92 -18.09
N PRO A 187 19.04 17.52 -19.34
CA PRO A 187 20.31 17.87 -19.96
C PRO A 187 20.39 19.39 -20.13
N ILE A 188 21.29 20.03 -19.38
CA ILE A 188 21.61 21.44 -19.54
C ILE A 188 22.70 21.54 -20.61
N LEU A 189 22.31 21.93 -21.81
CA LEU A 189 23.21 22.25 -22.91
C LEU A 189 23.67 23.72 -22.80
N ASP A 190 24.81 24.09 -23.38
CA ASP A 190 25.36 25.46 -23.34
C ASP A 190 24.41 26.53 -23.91
N ASN A 191 23.44 26.12 -24.73
CA ASN A 191 22.39 26.97 -25.29
C ASN A 191 21.06 26.91 -24.51
N SER A 192 21.03 26.29 -23.33
CA SER A 192 19.82 26.20 -22.50
C SER A 192 19.55 27.53 -21.81
N THR A 193 18.58 28.28 -22.28
CA THR A 193 18.15 29.55 -21.68
C THR A 193 16.73 29.44 -21.13
N CYS A 194 16.50 29.91 -19.91
CA CYS A 194 15.17 30.03 -19.33
C CYS A 194 14.56 31.39 -19.71
N ASN A 195 13.40 31.41 -20.38
CA ASN A 195 12.72 32.66 -20.75
C ASN A 195 11.88 33.26 -19.60
N VAL A 196 11.96 32.70 -18.40
CA VAL A 196 11.27 33.22 -17.21
C VAL A 196 12.09 34.37 -16.63
N THR A 197 11.53 35.57 -16.68
CA THR A 197 12.17 36.77 -16.13
C THR A 197 11.94 36.85 -14.61
N PRO A 198 12.83 37.48 -13.82
CA PRO A 198 12.76 37.52 -12.35
C PRO A 198 11.46 38.07 -11.75
N ASN A 199 10.60 38.70 -12.57
CA ASN A 199 9.34 39.34 -12.15
C ASN A 199 8.12 38.80 -12.91
N SER A 200 8.22 37.62 -13.53
CA SER A 200 7.05 37.00 -14.15
C SER A 200 6.00 36.68 -13.07
N LYS A 201 4.82 37.28 -13.17
CA LYS A 201 3.69 36.95 -12.30
C LYS A 201 3.18 35.56 -12.69
N HIS A 202 3.15 34.64 -11.72
CA HIS A 202 2.51 33.33 -11.83
C HIS A 202 1.01 33.42 -11.54
#